data_AF-A0A2K5J6T1-F1
#
_entry.id   AF-A0A2K5J6T1-F1
#
_cell.length_a   1.000
_cell.length_b   1.000
_cell.length_c   1.000
_cell.angle_alpha   90.00
_cell.angle_beta   90.00
_cell.angle_gamma   90.00
#
_symmetry.space_group_name_H-M   'P 1'
#
loop_
_entity.id
_entity.type
_entity.pdbx_description
1 polymer ?
#
loop_
_entity_poly.entity_id
_entity_poly.type
_entity_poly.pdbx_seq_one_letter_code
_entity_poly.pdbx_strand_id
1 'polypeptide(L)'
;LPPPLKSPAAFHEQRRSLERARTEDYLKRKIRSRPERSELVRMHILEETSAEPSLQAKQLKLKRARLADDLNEKIAQRPGPMELVEKNILPVESSLKEAIIGEEDPAALRERQLKQNWAESLRASCTGCVNLG
;
A
#
# COMPACT_ATOMS: atom_id res chain seq x y z
N LEU A 1 -16.29 37.65 -49.21
CA LEU A 1 -16.16 38.93 -48.46
C LEU A 1 -15.04 38.76 -47.43
N PRO A 2 -14.07 39.68 -47.34
CA PRO A 2 -13.05 39.63 -46.29
C PRO A 2 -13.69 39.80 -44.90
N PRO A 3 -13.23 39.07 -43.86
CA PRO A 3 -13.81 39.18 -42.53
C PRO A 3 -13.62 40.60 -41.97
N PRO A 4 -14.61 41.15 -41.26
CA PRO A 4 -14.53 42.50 -40.71
C PRO A 4 -13.39 42.62 -39.70
N LEU A 5 -12.57 43.65 -39.86
CA LEU A 5 -11.43 43.90 -38.98
C LEU A 5 -11.95 44.38 -37.62
N LYS A 6 -11.57 43.67 -36.54
CA LYS A 6 -11.93 44.01 -35.16
C LYS A 6 -11.29 45.31 -34.64
N SER A 7 -10.44 45.96 -35.43
CA SER A 7 -9.70 47.18 -35.07
C SER A 7 -9.54 48.11 -36.29
N PRO A 8 -9.46 49.44 -36.10
CA PRO A 8 -9.27 50.40 -37.19
C PRO A 8 -8.04 50.08 -38.05
N ALA A 9 -8.17 50.22 -39.38
CA ALA A 9 -7.13 49.86 -40.35
C ALA A 9 -5.81 50.63 -40.16
N ALA A 10 -5.88 51.88 -39.71
CA ALA A 10 -4.71 52.76 -39.52
C ALA A 10 -3.71 52.27 -38.46
N PHE A 11 -4.15 51.48 -37.48
CA PHE A 11 -3.33 51.03 -36.34
C PHE A 11 -3.09 49.52 -36.32
N HIS A 12 -3.45 48.83 -37.40
CA HIS A 12 -3.41 47.38 -37.45
C HIS A 12 -1.98 46.83 -37.31
N GLU A 13 -0.99 47.51 -37.90
CA GLU A 13 0.43 47.10 -37.84
C GLU A 13 1.04 47.34 -36.47
N GLN A 14 0.76 48.49 -35.85
CA GLN A 14 1.22 48.85 -34.52
C GLN A 14 0.61 47.90 -33.48
N ARG A 15 -0.68 47.56 -33.61
CA ARG A 15 -1.33 46.58 -32.74
C ARG A 15 -0.70 45.20 -32.89
N ARG A 16 -0.48 44.73 -34.13
CA ARG A 16 0.19 43.45 -34.41
C ARG A 16 1.60 43.43 -33.80
N SER A 17 2.36 44.51 -33.97
CA SER A 17 3.71 44.65 -33.43
C SER A 17 3.72 44.60 -31.90
N LEU A 18 2.80 45.32 -31.25
CA LEU A 18 2.64 45.31 -29.80
C LEU A 18 2.20 43.93 -29.27
N GLU A 19 1.26 43.27 -29.93
CA GLU A 19 0.85 41.90 -29.59
C GLU A 19 2.02 40.92 -29.73
N ARG A 20 2.84 41.08 -30.77
CA ARG A 20 4.05 40.29 -30.98
C ARG A 20 5.10 40.55 -29.89
N ALA A 21 5.39 41.81 -29.56
CA ALA A 21 6.33 42.14 -28.50
C ALA A 21 5.90 41.55 -27.15
N ARG A 22 4.59 41.62 -26.84
CA ARG A 22 4.02 40.99 -25.63
C ARG A 22 4.22 39.49 -25.60
N THR A 23 3.99 38.78 -26.72
CA THR A 23 4.20 37.33 -26.78
C THR A 23 5.68 36.98 -26.72
N GLU A 24 6.56 37.75 -27.37
CA GLU A 24 8.00 37.57 -27.30
C GLU A 24 8.53 37.71 -25.86
N ASP A 25 8.13 38.77 -25.14
CA ASP A 25 8.55 38.99 -23.76
C ASP A 25 8.01 37.90 -22.81
N TYR A 26 6.76 37.48 -23.03
CA TYR A 26 6.17 36.37 -22.28
C TYR A 26 6.95 35.06 -22.47
N LEU A 27 7.28 34.72 -23.72
CA LEU A 27 8.02 33.50 -24.06
C LEU A 27 9.46 33.58 -23.54
N LYS A 28 10.16 34.71 -23.67
CA LYS A 28 11.50 34.92 -23.08
C LYS A 28 11.52 34.66 -21.58
N ARG A 29 10.47 35.07 -20.86
CA ARG A 29 10.33 34.76 -19.42
C ARG A 29 10.09 33.27 -19.19
N LYS A 30 9.18 32.63 -19.94
CA LYS A 30 8.83 31.20 -19.77
C LYS A 30 9.96 30.24 -20.14
N ILE A 31 10.79 30.59 -21.12
CA ILE A 31 11.95 29.78 -21.51
C ILE A 31 13.00 29.77 -20.40
N ARG A 32 13.24 30.92 -19.74
CA ARG A 32 14.18 31.01 -18.61
C ARG A 32 13.73 30.19 -17.40
N SER A 33 12.42 30.12 -17.16
CA SER A 33 11.83 29.37 -16.06
C SER A 33 11.32 27.99 -16.51
N ARG A 34 11.90 27.39 -17.56
CA ARG A 34 11.43 26.11 -18.10
C ARG A 34 11.88 24.97 -17.16
N PRO A 35 10.95 24.17 -16.61
CA PRO A 35 11.31 23.01 -15.79
C PRO A 35 12.06 21.94 -16.57
N GLU A 36 12.92 21.21 -15.87
CA GLU A 36 13.62 20.05 -16.41
C GLU A 36 12.68 18.83 -16.53
N ARG A 37 13.04 17.88 -17.41
CA ARG A 37 12.24 16.66 -17.59
C ARG A 37 12.08 15.88 -16.28
N SER A 38 13.13 15.78 -15.49
CA SER A 38 13.14 15.06 -14.21
C SER A 38 12.15 15.65 -13.21
N GLU A 39 12.01 16.96 -13.17
CA GLU A 39 11.04 17.65 -12.32
C GLU A 39 9.60 17.33 -12.74
N LEU A 40 9.32 17.32 -14.05
CA LEU A 40 8.01 16.95 -14.57
C LEU A 40 7.66 15.49 -14.28
N VAL A 41 8.63 14.58 -14.30
CA VAL A 41 8.45 13.17 -13.92
C VAL A 41 8.18 13.04 -12.42
N ARG A 42 8.96 13.73 -11.58
CA ARG A 42 8.75 13.76 -10.11
C ARG A 42 7.35 14.25 -9.73
N MET A 43 6.84 15.23 -10.47
CA MET A 43 5.49 15.76 -10.28
C MET A 43 4.39 14.91 -10.93
N HIS A 44 4.72 13.76 -11.54
CA HIS A 44 3.79 12.88 -12.26
C HIS A 44 3.06 13.57 -13.43
N ILE A 45 3.69 14.57 -14.06
CA ILE A 45 3.19 15.20 -15.30
C ILE A 45 3.63 14.38 -16.52
N LEU A 46 4.89 13.92 -16.52
CA LEU A 46 5.45 13.04 -17.55
C LEU A 46 5.70 11.65 -16.97
N GLU A 47 5.57 10.63 -17.82
CA GLU A 47 5.90 9.26 -17.44
C GLU A 47 7.41 9.04 -17.34
N GLU A 48 7.83 8.23 -16.38
CA GLU A 48 9.21 7.77 -16.22
C GLU A 48 9.51 6.65 -17.24
N THR A 49 9.57 7.01 -18.53
CA THR A 49 9.93 6.06 -19.59
C THR A 49 10.88 6.68 -20.60
N SER A 50 11.77 5.85 -21.13
CA SER A 50 12.62 6.17 -22.29
C SER A 50 11.95 5.82 -23.62
N ALA A 51 10.71 5.29 -23.59
CA ALA A 51 9.97 4.93 -24.79
C ALA A 51 9.55 6.17 -25.60
N GLU A 52 9.47 5.96 -26.92
CA GLU A 52 9.04 6.98 -27.89
C GLU A 52 7.64 7.53 -27.54
N PRO A 53 7.38 8.85 -27.70
CA PRO A 53 6.13 9.49 -27.27
C PRO A 53 4.83 8.81 -27.73
N SER A 54 4.80 8.24 -28.94
CA SER A 54 3.59 7.57 -29.45
C SER A 54 3.24 6.27 -28.70
N LEU A 55 4.22 5.62 -28.06
CA LEU A 55 4.05 4.35 -27.34
C LEU A 55 3.71 4.53 -25.86
N GLN A 56 4.02 5.67 -25.25
CA GLN A 56 3.91 5.89 -23.80
C GLN A 56 2.49 5.61 -23.29
N ALA A 57 1.48 6.09 -23.99
CA ALA A 57 0.08 5.88 -23.61
C ALA A 57 -0.32 4.40 -23.63
N LYS A 58 0.18 3.62 -24.59
CA LYS A 58 -0.08 2.17 -24.68
C LYS A 58 0.69 1.41 -23.61
N GLN A 59 1.95 1.76 -23.38
CA GLN A 59 2.79 1.18 -22.33
C GLN A 59 2.17 1.40 -20.94
N LEU A 60 1.67 2.59 -20.64
CA LEU A 60 1.03 2.89 -19.36
C LEU A 60 -0.24 2.06 -19.16
N LYS A 61 -1.07 1.91 -20.19
CA LYS A 61 -2.26 1.03 -20.15
C LYS A 61 -1.86 -0.41 -19.85
N LEU A 62 -0.85 -0.93 -20.52
CA LEU A 62 -0.34 -2.29 -20.28
C LEU A 62 0.21 -2.45 -18.86
N LYS A 63 1.00 -1.48 -18.37
CA LYS A 63 1.54 -1.48 -17.01
C LYS A 63 0.41 -1.52 -15.97
N ARG A 64 -0.65 -0.72 -16.16
CA ARG A 64 -1.82 -0.70 -15.28
C ARG A 64 -2.60 -2.02 -15.31
N ALA A 65 -2.82 -2.59 -16.48
CA ALA A 65 -3.52 -3.87 -16.62
C ALA A 65 -2.78 -4.99 -15.88
N ARG A 66 -1.46 -5.13 -16.12
CA ARG A 66 -0.63 -6.12 -15.42
C ARG A 66 -0.67 -5.93 -13.91
N LEU A 67 -0.53 -4.70 -13.42
CA LEU A 67 -0.60 -4.43 -11.99
C LEU A 67 -1.97 -4.77 -11.40
N ALA A 68 -3.06 -4.57 -12.15
CA ALA A 68 -4.40 -4.93 -11.71
C ALA A 68 -4.56 -6.46 -11.62
N ASP A 69 -4.09 -7.19 -12.63
CA ASP A 69 -4.13 -8.65 -12.66
C ASP A 69 -3.30 -9.25 -11.51
N ASP A 70 -2.06 -8.79 -11.34
CA ASP A 70 -1.15 -9.20 -10.27
C ASP A 70 -1.74 -8.92 -8.87
N LEU A 71 -2.38 -7.75 -8.72
CA LEU A 71 -3.03 -7.38 -7.46
C LEU A 71 -4.26 -8.25 -7.20
N ASN A 72 -5.02 -8.57 -8.25
CA ASN A 72 -6.22 -9.39 -8.14
C ASN A 72 -5.88 -10.81 -7.65
N GLU A 73 -4.81 -11.41 -8.17
CA GLU A 73 -4.30 -12.71 -7.68
C GLU A 73 -3.90 -12.63 -6.20
N LYS A 74 -3.13 -11.59 -5.82
CA LYS A 74 -2.69 -11.40 -4.42
C LYS A 74 -3.85 -11.16 -3.45
N ILE A 75 -4.89 -10.45 -3.89
CA ILE A 75 -6.08 -10.22 -3.07
C ILE A 75 -6.92 -11.50 -2.98
N ALA A 76 -7.00 -12.31 -4.05
CA ALA A 76 -7.72 -13.58 -4.01
C ALA A 76 -7.11 -14.56 -2.99
N GLN A 77 -5.79 -14.52 -2.80
CA GLN A 77 -5.06 -15.32 -1.80
C GLN A 77 -4.88 -14.59 -0.45
N ARG A 78 -5.70 -13.58 -0.16
CA ARG A 78 -5.57 -12.81 1.09
C ARG A 78 -5.81 -13.72 2.30
N PRO A 79 -4.83 -13.84 3.23
CA PRO A 79 -4.98 -14.64 4.44
C PRO A 79 -6.18 -14.20 5.28
N GLY A 80 -6.92 -15.17 5.79
CA GLY A 80 -8.03 -14.91 6.70
C GLY A 80 -7.55 -14.32 8.04
N PRO A 81 -8.45 -13.73 8.83
CA PRO A 81 -8.10 -13.19 10.15
C PRO A 81 -7.54 -14.29 11.08
N MET A 82 -8.01 -15.53 10.95
CA MET A 82 -7.52 -16.64 11.78
C MET A 82 -6.08 -17.02 11.49
N GLU A 83 -5.70 -17.05 10.20
CA GLU A 83 -4.31 -17.28 9.79
C GLU A 83 -3.36 -16.20 10.35
N LEU A 84 -3.83 -14.96 10.52
CA LEU A 84 -3.03 -13.88 11.09
C LEU A 84 -2.85 -14.01 12.61
N VAL A 85 -3.83 -14.60 13.31
CA VAL A 85 -3.73 -14.92 14.75
C VAL A 85 -2.74 -16.06 14.97
N GLU A 86 -2.81 -17.12 14.16
CA GLU A 86 -1.85 -18.24 14.18
C GLU A 86 -0.42 -17.76 13.91
N LYS A 87 -0.24 -16.81 12.98
CA LYS A 87 1.07 -16.20 12.69
C LYS A 87 1.52 -15.17 13.73
N ASN A 88 0.80 -15.02 14.84
CA ASN A 88 1.10 -14.08 15.93
C ASN A 88 1.21 -12.61 15.49
N ILE A 89 0.55 -12.23 14.38
CA ILE A 89 0.50 -10.84 13.89
C ILE A 89 -0.64 -10.08 14.59
N LEU A 90 -1.78 -10.74 14.79
CA LEU A 90 -2.91 -10.19 15.53
C LEU A 90 -2.90 -10.73 16.97
N PRO A 91 -2.91 -9.84 17.99
CA PRO A 91 -3.02 -10.28 19.38
C PRO A 91 -4.45 -10.73 19.68
N VAL A 92 -4.56 -11.79 20.48
CA VAL A 92 -5.81 -12.29 21.05
C VAL A 92 -5.52 -12.70 22.49
N GLU A 93 -6.49 -12.49 23.39
CA GLU A 93 -6.42 -12.93 24.79
C GLU A 93 -5.99 -14.40 24.86
N SER A 94 -5.04 -14.73 25.74
CA SER A 94 -4.41 -16.05 25.82
C SER A 94 -5.41 -17.19 25.99
N SER A 95 -6.44 -16.99 26.82
CA SER A 95 -7.52 -17.97 27.03
C SER A 95 -8.32 -18.29 25.77
N LEU A 96 -8.47 -17.32 24.87
CA LEU A 96 -9.18 -17.50 23.61
C LEU A 96 -8.25 -18.08 22.54
N LYS A 97 -6.95 -17.76 22.62
CA LYS A 97 -5.90 -18.32 21.76
C LYS A 97 -5.77 -19.84 21.94
N GLU A 98 -5.79 -20.31 23.18
CA GLU A 98 -5.78 -21.74 23.54
C GLU A 98 -7.00 -22.48 22.98
N ALA A 99 -8.18 -21.86 23.04
CA ALA A 99 -9.43 -22.43 22.51
C ALA A 99 -9.49 -22.45 20.97
N ILE A 100 -8.80 -21.54 20.29
CA ILE A 100 -8.83 -21.39 18.83
C ILE A 100 -7.72 -22.22 18.16
N ILE A 101 -6.49 -22.21 18.70
CA ILE A 101 -5.30 -22.80 18.06
C ILE A 101 -4.93 -24.14 18.71
N GLY A 102 -5.46 -24.47 19.89
CA GLY A 102 -5.18 -25.72 20.60
C GLY A 102 -3.77 -25.80 21.19
N GLU A 103 -3.04 -24.69 21.21
CA GLU A 103 -1.72 -24.60 21.85
C GLU A 103 -1.94 -24.39 23.36
N GLU A 104 -1.88 -25.48 24.16
CA GLU A 104 -1.97 -25.37 25.62
C GLU A 104 -0.77 -24.60 26.18
N ASP A 105 -1.03 -23.60 27.03
CA ASP A 105 0.03 -22.87 27.73
C ASP A 105 0.93 -23.85 28.51
N PRO A 106 2.24 -23.90 28.22
CA PRO A 106 3.17 -24.77 28.93
C PRO A 106 3.21 -24.53 30.44
N ALA A 107 2.85 -23.33 30.92
CA ALA A 107 2.69 -23.05 32.35
C ALA A 107 1.47 -23.77 32.95
N ALA A 108 0.33 -23.75 32.25
CA ALA A 108 -0.89 -24.45 32.67
C ALA A 108 -0.71 -25.97 32.69
N LEU A 109 0.03 -26.54 31.73
CA LEU A 109 0.36 -27.97 31.70
C LEU A 109 1.23 -28.37 32.92
N ARG A 110 2.23 -27.54 33.25
CA ARG A 110 3.11 -27.74 34.43
C ARG A 110 2.32 -27.72 35.74
N GLU A 111 1.39 -26.78 35.87
CA GLU A 111 0.57 -26.66 37.07
C GLU A 111 -0.39 -27.87 37.22
N ARG A 112 -0.93 -28.36 36.10
CA ARG A 112 -1.76 -29.59 36.07
C ARG A 112 -0.96 -30.83 36.47
N GLN A 113 0.28 -30.96 36.00
CA GLN A 113 1.20 -32.04 36.41
C GLN A 113 1.59 -31.96 37.89
N LEU A 114 1.86 -30.76 38.43
CA LEU A 114 2.11 -30.58 39.86
C LEU A 114 0.90 -31.01 40.71
N LYS A 115 -0.32 -30.65 40.31
CA LYS A 115 -1.56 -31.07 40.99
C LYS A 115 -1.76 -32.58 40.94
N GLN A 116 -1.51 -33.22 39.79
CA GLN A 116 -1.56 -34.68 39.64
C GLN A 116 -0.54 -35.38 40.54
N ASN A 117 0.72 -34.96 40.50
CA ASN A 117 1.80 -35.52 41.34
C ASN A 117 1.48 -35.39 42.83
N TRP A 118 0.91 -34.25 43.25
CA TRP A 118 0.53 -34.03 44.64
C TRP A 118 -0.64 -34.94 45.06
N ALA A 119 -1.65 -35.10 44.19
CA ALA A 119 -2.77 -36.01 44.44
C ALA A 119 -2.35 -37.49 44.48
N GLU A 120 -1.39 -37.90 43.65
CA GLU A 120 -0.79 -39.24 43.69
C GLU A 120 0.02 -39.47 44.96
N SER A 121 0.78 -38.46 45.40
CA SER A 121 1.53 -38.52 46.66
C SER A 121 0.60 -38.68 47.87
N LEU A 122 -0.52 -37.95 47.89
CA LEU A 122 -1.54 -38.11 48.92
C LEU A 122 -2.22 -39.49 48.89
N ARG A 123 -2.55 -40.00 47.69
CA ARG A 123 -3.11 -41.35 47.55
C ARG A 123 -2.14 -42.40 48.08
N ALA A 124 -0.86 -42.34 47.69
CA ALA A 124 0.16 -43.27 48.16
C ALA A 124 0.34 -43.22 49.69
N SER A 125 0.16 -42.06 50.31
CA SER A 125 0.17 -41.92 51.77
C SER A 125 -1.05 -42.54 52.45
N CYS A 126 -2.22 -42.58 51.80
CA CYS A 126 -3.46 -43.12 52.37
C CYS A 126 -3.62 -44.64 52.16
N THR A 127 -3.04 -45.23 51.10
CA THR A 127 -3.09 -46.70 50.88
C THR A 127 -2.22 -47.50 51.87
N GLY A 128 -1.47 -46.82 52.73
CA GLY A 128 -0.65 -47.44 53.78
C GLY A 128 -1.41 -47.93 55.02
N CYS A 129 -2.73 -47.72 55.13
CA CYS A 129 -3.49 -48.04 56.36
C CYS A 129 -4.29 -49.36 56.35
N VAL A 130 -4.18 -50.20 55.32
CA VAL A 130 -4.84 -51.54 55.32
C VAL A 130 -3.76 -52.63 55.42
N ASN A 131 -3.17 -52.81 56.60
CA ASN A 131 -2.54 -54.06 57.08
C ASN A 131 -1.92 -53.85 58.47
N LEU A 132 -2.77 -53.77 59.49
CA LEU A 132 -2.50 -54.02 60.92
C LEU A 132 -3.92 -54.27 61.46
N GLY A 133 -4.42 -55.49 61.62
CA GLY A 133 -3.90 -56.62 62.38
C GLY A 133 -5.11 -57.16 63.14
#